data_AF-W1XIA7-F1
#
_entry.id   AF-W1XIA7-F1
#
_cell.length_a   1.000
_cell.length_b   1.000
_cell.length_c   1.000
_cell.angle_alpha   90.00
_cell.angle_beta   90.00
_cell.angle_gamma   90.00
#
_symmetry.space_group_name_H-M   'P 1'
#
loop_
_entity.id
_entity.type
_entity.pdbx_description
1 polymer ?
#
loop_
_entity_poly.entity_id
_entity_poly.type
_entity_poly.pdbx_seq_one_letter_code
_entity_poly.pdbx_strand_id
1 'polypeptide(L)' 'MMMGEVQSLPSAGLHPALQDALTLALAARPQEKAPGRYELQGDNIFMNVMTFNTQSPVEKKAELHEQYIDIQL' A
#
# COMPACT_ATOMS: atom_id res chain seq x y z
N MET A 1 12.36 -0.77 6.45
CA MET A 1 11.22 0.15 6.55
C MET A 1 11.63 1.48 5.93
N MET A 2 10.81 2.03 5.05
CA MET A 2 10.99 3.35 4.43
C MET A 2 9.72 4.16 4.70
N MET A 3 9.86 5.48 4.86
CA MET A 3 8.73 6.38 5.10
C MET A 3 8.95 7.67 4.31
N GLY A 4 7.87 8.24 3.80
CA GLY A 4 7.91 9.44 2.98
C GLY A 4 6.51 9.95 2.68
N GLU A 5 6.46 11.11 2.02
CA GLU A 5 5.21 11.75 1.63
C GLU A 5 4.84 11.38 0.21
N VAL A 6 3.58 11.01 -0.01
CA VAL A 6 3.07 10.66 -1.34
C VAL A 6 3.29 11.79 -2.36
N GLN A 7 3.22 13.04 -1.91
CA GLN A 7 3.39 14.21 -2.79
C GLN A 7 4.82 14.37 -3.30
N SER A 8 5.82 13.76 -2.65
CA SER A 8 7.22 13.77 -3.11
C SER A 8 7.61 12.52 -3.91
N LEU A 9 6.65 11.64 -4.23
CA LEU A 9 6.90 10.39 -4.95
C LEU A 9 7.79 10.54 -6.21
N PRO A 10 7.58 11.54 -7.10
CA PRO A 10 8.39 11.68 -8.31
C PRO A 10 9.89 11.95 -8.07
N SER A 11 10.24 12.48 -6.90
CA SER A 11 11.61 12.85 -6.52
C SER A 11 12.17 12.02 -5.36
N ALA A 12 11.45 10.99 -4.92
CA ALA A 12 11.80 10.17 -3.75
C ALA A 12 13.01 9.23 -3.98
N GLY A 13 13.51 9.11 -5.21
CA GLY A 13 14.63 8.23 -5.55
C GLY A 13 14.33 6.74 -5.36
N LEU A 14 13.04 6.36 -5.42
CA LEU A 14 12.61 4.98 -5.28
C LEU A 14 13.00 4.14 -6.51
N HIS A 15 13.13 2.84 -6.30
CA HIS A 15 13.26 1.90 -7.42
C HIS A 15 12.03 2.02 -8.35
N PRO A 16 12.20 2.00 -9.69
CA PRO A 16 11.10 2.23 -10.64
C PRO A 16 9.86 1.37 -10.37
N ALA A 17 10.05 0.08 -10.09
CA ALA A 17 8.92 -0.81 -9.77
C ALA A 17 8.08 -0.36 -8.56
N LEU A 18 8.70 0.25 -7.53
CA LEU A 18 7.99 0.79 -6.37
C LEU A 18 7.25 2.07 -6.74
N GLN A 19 7.90 2.93 -7.54
CA GLN A 19 7.31 4.16 -8.02
C GLN A 19 6.09 3.88 -8.92
N ASP A 20 6.17 2.89 -9.80
CA ASP A 20 5.08 2.47 -10.68
C ASP A 20 3.92 1.89 -9.86
N ALA A 21 4.20 0.99 -8.90
CA ALA A 21 3.18 0.42 -8.02
C ALA A 21 2.44 1.49 -7.22
N LEU A 22 3.17 2.45 -6.64
CA LEU A 22 2.60 3.59 -5.92
C LEU A 22 1.77 4.49 -6.84
N THR A 23 2.26 4.76 -8.06
CA THR A 23 1.54 5.56 -9.04
C THR A 23 0.21 4.91 -9.43
N LEU A 24 0.20 3.58 -9.65
CA LEU A 24 -1.02 2.81 -9.92
C LEU A 24 -2.00 2.86 -8.74
N ALA A 25 -1.51 2.65 -7.52
CA ALA A 25 -2.34 2.68 -6.31
C ALA A 25 -3.01 4.05 -6.11
N LEU A 26 -2.26 5.14 -6.29
CA LEU A 26 -2.81 6.50 -6.17
C LEU A 26 -3.82 6.83 -7.27
N ALA A 27 -3.55 6.40 -8.51
CA ALA A 27 -4.48 6.55 -9.62
C ALA A 27 -5.79 5.80 -9.37
N ALA A 28 -5.76 4.68 -8.64
CA ALA A 28 -6.93 3.91 -8.27
C ALA A 28 -7.81 4.57 -7.19
N ARG A 29 -7.34 5.65 -6.53
CA ARG A 29 -8.08 6.42 -5.51
C ARG A 29 -8.71 5.55 -4.42
N PRO A 30 -7.89 4.86 -3.60
CA PRO A 30 -8.40 3.95 -2.55
C PRO A 30 -9.40 4.61 -1.59
N GLN A 31 -9.25 5.90 -1.31
CA GLN A 31 -10.16 6.66 -0.45
C GLN A 31 -11.60 6.75 -0.96
N GLU A 32 -11.82 6.51 -2.27
CA GLU A 32 -13.15 6.47 -2.89
C GLU A 32 -13.68 5.04 -3.04
N LYS A 33 -12.95 4.02 -2.55
CA LYS A 33 -13.31 2.60 -2.69
C LYS A 33 -13.90 2.04 -1.41
N ALA A 34 -14.80 1.08 -1.59
CA ALA A 34 -15.25 0.24 -0.47
C ALA A 34 -14.11 -0.68 0.01
N PRO A 35 -14.16 -1.19 1.24
CA PRO A 35 -13.21 -2.19 1.69
C PRO A 35 -13.22 -3.44 0.81
N GLY A 36 -12.04 -3.93 0.41
CA GLY A 36 -11.89 -5.07 -0.48
C GLY A 36 -10.52 -5.18 -1.13
N ARG A 37 -10.31 -6.26 -1.89
CA ARG A 37 -9.11 -6.50 -2.70
C ARG A 37 -9.34 -5.97 -4.12
N TYR A 38 -8.41 -5.18 -4.61
CA TYR A 38 -8.41 -4.60 -5.94
C TYR A 38 -7.11 -4.94 -6.65
N GLU A 39 -7.20 -5.62 -7.78
CA GLU A 39 -6.04 -5.89 -8.64
C GLU A 39 -5.68 -4.63 -9.42
N LEU A 40 -4.39 -4.24 -9.38
CA LEU A 40 -3.85 -3.10 -10.12
C LEU A 40 -3.05 -3.57 -11.34
N GLN A 41 -2.37 -4.71 -11.21
CA GLN A 41 -1.64 -5.36 -12.31
C GLN A 41 -1.65 -6.89 -12.12
N GLY A 42 -2.83 -7.50 -12.30
CA GLY A 42 -3.05 -8.91 -12.02
C GLY A 42 -2.65 -9.29 -10.60
N ASP A 43 -2.06 -10.47 -10.42
CA ASP A 43 -1.64 -10.97 -9.10
C ASP A 43 -0.34 -10.35 -8.57
N ASN A 44 0.44 -9.67 -9.42
CA ASN A 44 1.74 -9.12 -9.02
C ASN A 44 1.61 -7.82 -8.23
N ILE A 45 0.56 -7.04 -8.48
CA ILE A 45 0.28 -5.80 -7.77
C ILE A 45 -1.22 -5.72 -7.51
N PHE A 46 -1.57 -5.81 -6.23
CA PHE A 46 -2.93 -5.62 -5.75
C PHE A 46 -2.92 -4.77 -4.49
N MET A 47 -4.07 -4.18 -4.20
CA MET A 47 -4.28 -3.30 -3.06
C MET A 47 -5.46 -3.81 -2.25
N ASN A 48 -5.25 -3.93 -0.94
CA ASN A 48 -6.34 -4.17 0.01
C ASN A 48 -6.77 -2.82 0.60
N VAL A 49 -7.96 -2.36 0.25
CA VAL A 49 -8.58 -1.19 0.88
C VAL A 49 -9.29 -1.68 2.12
N MET A 50 -8.99 -1.07 3.26
CA MET A 50 -9.52 -1.52 4.55
C MET A 50 -9.96 -0.33 5.39
N THR A 51 -11.02 -0.52 6.17
CA THR A 51 -11.47 0.45 7.18
C THR A 51 -11.39 -0.22 8.54
N PHE A 52 -10.53 0.29 9.42
CA PHE A 52 -10.37 -0.21 10.78
C PHE A 52 -10.41 0.94 11.78
N ASN A 53 -10.84 0.63 13.00
CA ASN A 53 -10.56 1.49 14.16
C ASN A 53 -9.17 1.17 14.68
N THR A 54 -8.47 2.18 15.21
CA THR A 54 -7.20 1.95 15.90
C THR A 54 -7.44 1.09 17.14
N GLN A 55 -6.60 0.07 17.33
CA GLN A 55 -6.70 -0.91 18.40
C GLN A 55 -5.43 -0.92 19.23
N SER A 56 -5.52 -1.44 20.45
CA SER A 56 -4.36 -1.59 21.31
C SER A 56 -3.36 -2.58 20.69
N PRO A 57 -2.04 -2.35 20.81
CA PRO A 57 -1.03 -3.28 20.29
C PRO A 57 -1.16 -4.71 20.83
N VAL A 58 -1.72 -4.89 22.04
CA VAL A 58 -1.93 -6.21 22.65
C VAL A 58 -3.06 -7.01 21.97
N GLU A 59 -3.94 -6.32 21.24
CA GLU A 59 -5.06 -6.91 20.51
C GLU A 59 -4.67 -7.29 19.07
N LYS A 60 -3.48 -6.85 18.61
CA LYS A 60 -2.95 -7.16 17.27
C LYS A 60 -1.72 -8.05 17.35
N LYS A 61 -1.60 -8.95 16.38
CA LYS A 61 -0.41 -9.78 16.16
C LYS A 61 0.48 -9.11 15.11
N ALA A 62 1.79 -9.11 15.34
CA ALA A 62 2.75 -8.69 14.33
C ALA A 62 2.77 -9.68 13.14
N GLU A 63 2.86 -9.15 11.93
CA GLU A 63 2.91 -9.91 10.68
C GLU A 63 4.17 -9.60 9.88
N LEU A 64 4.61 -10.57 9.07
CA LEU A 64 5.74 -10.46 8.15
C LEU A 64 5.43 -11.28 6.90
N HIS A 65 5.88 -10.80 5.74
CA HIS A 65 5.68 -11.45 4.46
C HIS A 65 7.03 -11.76 3.79
N GLU A 66 7.16 -12.96 3.21
CA GLU A 66 8.37 -13.37 2.46
C GLU A 66 8.24 -13.12 0.96
N GLN A 67 7.02 -13.27 0.41
CA GLN A 67 6.77 -13.20 -1.03
C GLN A 67 6.39 -11.81 -1.53
N TYR A 68 5.86 -10.98 -0.63
CA TYR A 68 5.37 -9.64 -0.94
C TYR A 68 5.99 -8.62 0.00
N ILE A 69 6.16 -7.42 -0.52
CA ILE A 69 6.50 -6.24 0.28
C ILE A 69 5.23 -5.44 0.53
N ASP A 70 5.12 -4.88 1.72
CA ASP A 70 4.01 -4.00 2.05
C ASP A 70 4.33 -2.55 1.70
N ILE A 71 3.37 -1.91 1.04
CA ILE A 71 3.34 -0.47 0.84
C ILE A 71 2.06 0.04 1.49
N GLN A 72 2.20 0.75 2.61
CA GLN A 72 1.08 1.29 3.38
C GLN A 72 0.89 2.77 3.03
N LEU A 73 -0.33 3.15 2.65
CA LEU A 73 -0.75 4.47 2.18
C LEU A 73 -1.89 5.01 3.04
#